data_AF-A0AAW9IPX5-F1
#
_entry.id   AF-A0AAW9IPX5-F1
#
_cell.length_a   1.000
_cell.length_b   1.000
_cell.length_c   1.000
_cell.angle_alpha   90.00
_cell.angle_beta   90.00
_cell.angle_gamma   90.00
#
_symmetry.space_group_name_H-M   'P 1'
#
loop_
_entity.id
_entity.type
_entity.pdbx_description
1 polymer ?
#
loop_
_entity_poly.entity_id
_entity_poly.type
_entity_poly.pdbx_seq_one_letter_code
_entity_poly.pdbx_strand_id
1 'polypeptide(L)'
;VIGALKIYYRKEHKITYSLQSLAVGLSQIISTLMEISKIEQIKEMANKSEIKALQTQINPHFLFNALNAITSSIRIDPDKARELIINLASYLRYNLELNGEFIDIKKELKQVKDYIEIEKARFGNKLSIIYDIDDV
;
A
#
# COMPACT_ATOMS: atom_id res chain seq x y z
N VAL A 1 -6.07 -18.91 -20.55
CA VAL A 1 -4.95 -19.47 -21.32
C VAL A 1 -5.56 -20.51 -22.23
N ILE A 2 -5.30 -20.45 -23.54
CA ILE A 2 -5.73 -21.51 -24.46
C ILE A 2 -4.50 -22.38 -24.70
N GLY A 3 -4.58 -23.65 -24.31
CA GLY A 3 -3.49 -24.61 -24.43
C GLY A 3 -3.97 -25.87 -25.16
N ALA A 4 -3.03 -26.62 -25.74
CA ALA A 4 -3.33 -27.89 -26.41
C ALA A 4 -2.44 -28.99 -25.81
N LEU A 5 -3.06 -30.09 -25.38
CA LEU A 5 -2.35 -31.30 -25.00
C LEU A 5 -2.18 -32.20 -26.23
N LYS A 6 -0.95 -32.32 -26.74
CA LYS A 6 -0.63 -33.21 -27.86
C LYS A 6 -0.04 -34.51 -27.35
N ILE A 7 -0.67 -35.62 -27.69
CA ILE A 7 -0.19 -36.96 -27.34
C ILE A 7 0.17 -37.69 -28.63
N TYR A 8 1.40 -38.20 -28.71
CA TYR A 8 1.94 -38.85 -29.91
C TYR A 8 2.01 -40.36 -29.72
N TYR A 9 1.70 -41.11 -30.78
CA TYR A 9 1.75 -42.57 -30.80
C TYR A 9 2.48 -43.11 -32.01
N ARG A 10 3.08 -44.29 -31.87
CA ARG A 10 3.95 -44.90 -32.89
C ARG A 10 3.20 -45.81 -33.91
N LYS A 11 1.96 -46.22 -33.64
CA LYS A 11 1.11 -47.06 -34.53
C LYS A 11 -0.36 -46.67 -34.40
N GLU A 12 -1.08 -46.55 -35.51
CA GLU A 12 -2.47 -46.03 -35.59
C GLU A 12 -3.50 -46.80 -34.73
N HIS A 13 -3.31 -48.11 -34.53
CA HIS A 13 -4.30 -48.99 -33.89
C HIS A 13 -4.16 -49.10 -32.34
N LYS A 14 -3.47 -48.17 -31.68
CA LYS A 14 -3.25 -48.20 -30.22
C LYS A 14 -4.01 -47.16 -29.40
N ILE A 15 -4.79 -46.29 -30.04
CA ILE A 15 -5.61 -45.31 -29.32
C ILE A 15 -6.91 -45.99 -28.90
N THR A 16 -6.93 -46.50 -27.67
CA THR A 16 -8.15 -47.05 -27.07
C THR A 16 -9.05 -45.94 -26.54
N TYR A 17 -10.35 -46.23 -26.40
CA TYR A 17 -11.30 -45.33 -25.74
C TYR A 17 -10.87 -44.93 -24.32
N SER A 18 -10.27 -45.85 -23.57
CA SER A 18 -9.73 -45.59 -22.23
C SER A 18 -8.61 -44.54 -22.25
N LEU A 19 -7.75 -44.57 -23.27
CA LEU A 19 -6.64 -43.64 -23.41
C LEU A 19 -7.10 -42.25 -23.86
N GLN A 20 -8.12 -42.19 -24.73
CA GLN A 20 -8.80 -40.94 -25.08
C GLN A 20 -9.49 -40.33 -23.86
N SER A 21 -10.23 -41.13 -23.10
CA SER A 21 -10.89 -40.70 -21.85
C SER A 21 -9.88 -40.17 -20.84
N LEU A 22 -8.72 -40.83 -20.71
CA LEU A 22 -7.63 -40.35 -19.86
C LEU A 22 -7.05 -39.02 -20.35
N ALA A 23 -6.83 -38.88 -21.67
CA ALA A 23 -6.31 -37.64 -22.25
C ALA A 23 -7.25 -36.46 -22.04
N VAL A 24 -8.56 -36.69 -22.18
CA VAL A 24 -9.60 -35.68 -21.88
C VAL A 24 -9.60 -35.33 -20.40
N GLY A 25 -9.60 -36.33 -19.51
CA GLY A 25 -9.54 -36.11 -18.07
C GLY A 25 -8.29 -35.34 -17.63
N LEU A 26 -7.13 -35.69 -18.16
CA LEU A 26 -5.87 -34.98 -17.90
C LEU A 26 -5.91 -33.54 -18.42
N SER A 27 -6.47 -33.32 -19.60
CA SER A 27 -6.65 -31.97 -20.15
C SER A 27 -7.52 -31.12 -19.24
N GLN A 28 -8.64 -31.69 -18.76
CA GLN A 28 -9.53 -31.00 -17.83
C GLN A 28 -8.83 -30.63 -16.52
N ILE A 29 -8.06 -31.57 -15.93
CA ILE A 29 -7.30 -31.32 -14.69
C ILE A 29 -6.28 -30.21 -14.91
N ILE A 30 -5.51 -30.26 -16.01
CA ILE A 30 -4.51 -29.24 -16.32
C ILE A 30 -5.17 -27.87 -16.54
N SER A 31 -6.29 -27.83 -17.26
CA SER A 31 -7.07 -26.60 -17.45
C SER A 31 -7.52 -26.01 -16.12
N THR A 32 -8.10 -26.82 -15.23
CA THR A 32 -8.52 -26.38 -13.89
C THR A 32 -7.33 -25.87 -13.06
N LEU A 33 -6.19 -26.58 -13.07
CA LEU A 33 -4.98 -26.15 -12.36
C LEU A 33 -4.45 -24.81 -12.88
N MET A 34 -4.48 -24.59 -14.20
CA MET A 34 -4.10 -23.31 -14.80
C MET A 34 -5.05 -22.18 -14.41
N GLU A 35 -6.36 -22.45 -14.34
CA GLU A 35 -7.35 -21.46 -13.86
C GLU A 35 -7.12 -21.11 -12.40
N ILE A 36 -6.92 -22.10 -11.52
CA ILE A 36 -6.62 -21.88 -10.10
C ILE A 36 -5.34 -21.04 -9.95
N SER A 37 -4.27 -21.41 -10.65
CA SER A 37 -3.00 -20.67 -10.60
C SER A 37 -3.17 -19.22 -11.05
N LYS A 38 -3.98 -18.97 -12.08
CA LYS A 38 -4.26 -17.60 -12.54
C LYS A 38 -5.06 -16.81 -11.50
N ILE A 39 -6.04 -17.43 -10.85
CA ILE A 39 -6.82 -16.79 -9.77
C ILE A 39 -5.89 -16.44 -8.59
N GLU A 40 -5.00 -17.33 -8.20
CA GLU A 40 -4.00 -17.08 -7.15
C GLU A 40 -3.09 -15.90 -7.49
N GLN A 41 -2.58 -15.84 -8.73
CA GLN A 41 -1.75 -14.72 -9.19
C GLN A 41 -2.51 -13.38 -9.13
N ILE A 42 -3.75 -13.35 -9.60
CA ILE A 42 -4.58 -12.14 -9.54
C ILE A 42 -4.82 -11.73 -8.09
N LYS A 43 -5.12 -12.69 -7.21
CA LYS A 43 -5.32 -12.45 -5.78
C LYS A 43 -4.05 -11.90 -5.12
N GLU A 44 -2.88 -12.47 -5.44
CA GLU A 44 -1.60 -11.98 -4.92
C GLU A 44 -1.31 -10.55 -5.41
N MET A 45 -1.56 -10.26 -6.69
CA MET A 45 -1.42 -8.91 -7.25
C MET A 45 -2.38 -7.91 -6.58
N ALA A 46 -3.63 -8.33 -6.33
CA ALA A 46 -4.62 -7.52 -5.63
C ALA A 46 -4.16 -7.21 -4.20
N ASN A 47 -3.74 -8.23 -3.44
CA ASN A 47 -3.21 -8.06 -2.08
C ASN A 47 -1.99 -7.13 -2.05
N LYS A 48 -1.04 -7.30 -2.98
CA LYS A 48 0.13 -6.42 -3.09
C LYS A 48 -0.28 -4.97 -3.38
N SER A 49 -1.30 -4.78 -4.21
CA SER A 49 -1.82 -3.45 -4.54
C SER A 49 -2.54 -2.80 -3.36
N GLU A 50 -3.33 -3.57 -2.61
CA GLU A 50 -4.00 -3.13 -1.39
C GLU A 50 -2.98 -2.73 -0.32
N ILE A 51 -1.96 -3.57 -0.07
CA ILE A 51 -0.86 -3.23 0.85
C ILE A 51 -0.15 -1.95 0.39
N LYS A 52 0.13 -1.80 -0.91
CA LYS A 52 0.78 -0.60 -1.45
C LYS A 52 -0.09 0.65 -1.30
N ALA A 53 -1.41 0.52 -1.48
CA ALA A 53 -2.36 1.60 -1.25
C ALA A 53 -2.38 2.02 0.23
N LEU A 54 -2.45 1.05 1.16
CA LEU A 54 -2.34 1.30 2.60
C LEU A 54 -1.01 1.94 2.97
N GLN A 55 0.10 1.48 2.39
CA GLN A 55 1.41 2.11 2.57
C GLN A 55 1.44 3.54 2.05
N THR A 56 0.68 3.88 1.00
CA THR A 56 0.63 5.24 0.44
C THR A 56 -0.16 6.21 1.33
N GLN A 57 -1.07 5.71 2.18
CA GLN A 57 -1.72 6.53 3.20
C GLN A 57 -0.73 7.07 4.25
N ILE A 58 0.49 6.51 4.31
CA ILE A 58 1.59 7.01 5.13
C ILE A 58 2.73 7.44 4.21
N ASN A 59 3.31 8.62 4.38
CA ASN A 59 4.54 8.97 3.67
C ASN A 59 5.76 8.44 4.46
N PRO A 60 6.41 7.32 4.07
CA PRO A 60 7.50 6.73 4.85
C PRO A 60 8.72 7.65 4.93
N HIS A 61 8.97 8.44 3.89
CA HIS A 61 10.05 9.42 3.87
C HIS A 61 9.78 10.56 4.86
N PHE A 62 8.55 11.05 4.92
CA PHE A 62 8.14 12.01 5.94
C PHE A 62 8.33 11.45 7.36
N LEU A 63 7.90 10.22 7.60
CA LEU A 63 8.06 9.57 8.92
C LEU A 63 9.54 9.50 9.33
N PHE A 64 10.42 9.05 8.42
CA PHE A 64 11.86 9.01 8.67
C PHE A 64 12.42 10.40 8.99
N ASN A 65 12.02 11.42 8.22
CA ASN A 65 12.47 12.79 8.43
C ASN A 65 11.97 13.39 9.74
N ALA A 66 10.72 13.12 10.11
CA ALA A 66 10.14 13.53 11.38
C ALA A 66 10.91 12.93 12.56
N LEU A 67 11.20 11.63 12.52
CA LEU A 67 11.98 10.95 13.56
C LEU A 67 13.41 11.50 13.68
N ASN A 68 14.06 11.83 12.56
CA ASN A 68 15.38 12.47 12.59
C ASN A 68 15.33 13.87 13.20
N ALA A 69 14.32 14.68 12.83
CA ALA A 69 14.11 16.00 13.42
C ALA A 69 13.91 15.90 14.93
N ILE A 70 13.00 15.01 15.39
CA ILE A 70 12.76 14.72 16.81
C ILE A 70 14.07 14.31 17.51
N THR A 71 14.82 13.38 16.93
CA THR A 71 16.09 12.89 17.51
C THR A 71 17.09 14.02 17.69
N SER A 72 17.17 14.94 16.71
CA SER A 72 18.03 16.12 16.82
C SER A 72 17.54 17.10 17.89
N SER A 73 16.22 17.29 18.00
CA SER A 73 15.60 18.18 18.99
C SER A 73 15.78 17.68 20.42
N ILE A 74 15.80 16.36 20.67
CA ILE A 74 15.98 15.80 22.03
C ILE A 74 17.21 16.37 22.74
N ARG A 75 18.29 16.64 22.01
CA ARG A 75 19.54 17.16 22.60
C ARG A 75 19.54 18.67 22.81
N ILE A 76 18.73 19.40 22.06
CA ILE A 76 18.74 20.87 22.01
C ILE A 76 17.60 21.45 22.85
N ASP A 77 16.40 20.90 22.64
CA ASP A 77 15.15 21.30 23.30
C ASP A 77 14.25 20.05 23.48
N PRO A 78 14.38 19.38 24.65
CA PRO A 78 13.59 18.18 24.95
C PRO A 78 12.08 18.42 24.97
N ASP A 79 11.63 19.63 25.35
CA ASP A 79 10.21 19.96 25.39
C ASP A 79 9.66 20.13 23.98
N LYS A 80 10.40 20.79 23.08
CA LYS A 80 10.04 20.81 21.65
C LYS A 80 10.01 19.41 21.04
N ALA A 81 10.94 18.53 21.42
CA ALA A 81 10.92 17.14 20.95
C ALA A 81 9.65 16.39 21.39
N ARG A 82 9.15 16.62 22.61
CA ARG A 82 7.88 16.06 23.07
C ARG A 82 6.69 16.57 22.25
N GLU A 83 6.64 17.87 21.97
CA GLU A 83 5.60 18.45 21.09
C GLU A 83 5.62 17.81 19.70
N LEU A 84 6.80 17.64 19.10
CA LEU A 84 6.95 17.02 17.79
C LEU A 84 6.49 15.56 17.78
N ILE A 85 6.71 14.81 18.86
CA ILE A 85 6.19 13.45 19.01
C ILE A 85 4.65 13.46 19.02
N ILE A 86 4.04 14.40 19.77
CA ILE A 86 2.57 14.54 19.83
C ILE A 86 2.01 14.92 18.45
N ASN A 87 2.63 15.89 17.77
CA ASN A 87 2.24 16.31 16.43
C ASN A 87 2.35 15.15 15.43
N LEU A 88 3.42 14.36 15.49
CA LEU A 88 3.59 13.19 14.64
C LEU A 88 2.52 12.12 14.92
N ALA A 89 2.22 11.87 16.19
CA ALA A 89 1.18 10.91 16.58
C ALA A 89 -0.22 11.37 16.10
N SER A 90 -0.54 12.65 16.27
CA SER A 90 -1.77 13.29 15.75
C SER A 90 -1.85 13.15 14.23
N TYR A 91 -0.75 13.50 13.54
CA TYR A 91 -0.66 13.42 12.09
C TYR A 91 -0.88 12.00 11.55
N LEU A 92 -0.24 11.00 12.17
CA LEU A 92 -0.38 9.61 11.76
C LEU A 92 -1.79 9.07 12.03
N ARG A 93 -2.35 9.36 13.22
CA ARG A 93 -3.72 8.95 13.57
C ARG A 93 -4.72 9.47 12.54
N TYR A 94 -4.62 10.75 12.19
CA TYR A 94 -5.53 11.36 11.24
C TYR A 94 -5.43 10.73 9.84
N ASN A 95 -4.21 10.46 9.34
CA ASN A 95 -4.05 9.79 8.05
C ASN A 95 -4.68 8.39 8.00
N LEU A 96 -4.71 7.68 9.14
CA LEU A 96 -5.33 6.36 9.24
C LEU A 96 -6.85 6.40 9.47
N GLU A 97 -7.36 7.48 10.05
CA GLU A 97 -8.80 7.67 10.33
C GLU A 97 -9.58 8.25 9.13
N LEU A 98 -8.88 8.80 8.14
CA LEU A 98 -9.44 9.34 6.89
C LEU A 98 -10.06 8.23 6.03
N ASN A 99 -11.30 7.84 6.34
CA ASN A 99 -12.07 6.85 5.58
C ASN A 99 -13.45 7.39 5.10
N GLY A 100 -13.67 8.71 5.18
CA GLY A 100 -14.93 9.36 4.79
C GLY A 100 -14.80 10.31 3.60
N GLU A 101 -15.87 10.53 2.84
CA GLU A 101 -15.90 11.44 1.67
C GLU A 101 -15.81 12.93 2.03
N PHE A 102 -16.22 13.30 3.25
CA PHE A 102 -16.24 14.71 3.69
C PHE A 102 -15.52 14.88 5.02
N ILE A 103 -14.70 15.93 5.10
CA ILE A 103 -14.00 16.35 6.30
C ILE A 103 -14.29 17.80 6.65
N ASP A 104 -14.40 18.08 7.95
CA ASP A 104 -14.45 19.43 8.47
C ASP A 104 -13.11 20.13 8.21
N ILE A 105 -13.15 21.28 7.54
CA ILE A 105 -11.98 22.08 7.21
C ILE A 105 -11.15 22.45 8.45
N LYS A 106 -11.76 22.59 9.64
CA LYS A 106 -11.02 22.85 10.90
C LYS A 106 -10.13 21.67 11.27
N LYS A 107 -10.59 20.45 11.02
CA LYS A 107 -9.79 19.23 11.26
C LYS A 107 -8.66 19.11 10.24
N GLU A 108 -8.93 19.43 8.97
CA GLU A 108 -7.93 19.41 7.92
C GLU A 108 -6.85 20.48 8.15
N LEU A 109 -7.24 21.69 8.55
CA LEU A 109 -6.31 22.75 8.92
C LEU A 109 -5.46 22.39 10.15
N LYS A 110 -6.03 21.71 11.14
CA LYS A 110 -5.25 21.20 12.29
C LYS A 110 -4.20 20.20 11.81
N GLN A 111 -4.55 19.30 10.90
CA GLN A 111 -3.62 18.33 10.33
C GLN A 111 -2.47 19.01 9.57
N VAL A 112 -2.79 20.03 8.76
CA VAL A 112 -1.78 20.82 8.04
C VAL A 112 -0.85 21.52 9.04
N LYS A 113 -1.38 22.08 10.12
CA LYS A 113 -0.55 22.71 11.16
C LYS A 113 0.37 21.71 11.86
N ASP A 114 -0.14 20.54 12.23
CA ASP A 114 0.64 19.46 12.85
C ASP A 114 1.80 19.01 11.92
N TYR A 115 1.52 18.87 10.62
CA TYR A 115 2.53 18.58 9.58
C TYR A 115 3.59 19.68 9.45
N ILE A 116 3.15 20.93 9.36
CA ILE A 116 4.04 22.08 9.18
C ILE A 116 4.97 22.26 10.38
N GLU A 117 4.51 22.02 11.62
CA GLU A 117 5.37 22.10 12.79
C GLU A 117 6.52 21.09 12.75
N ILE A 118 6.28 19.90 12.19
CA ILE A 118 7.32 18.88 11.98
C ILE A 118 8.30 19.33 10.89
N GLU A 119 7.81 19.86 9.78
CA GLU A 119 8.65 20.36 8.68
C GLU A 119 9.48 21.58 9.11
N LYS A 120 8.92 22.49 9.92
CA LYS A 120 9.66 23.63 10.50
C LYS A 120 10.79 23.17 11.39
N ALA A 121 10.59 22.16 12.24
CA ALA A 121 11.67 21.60 13.05
C ALA A 121 12.81 21.01 12.18
N ARG A 122 12.48 20.47 11.01
CA ARG A 122 13.49 19.96 10.06
C ARG A 122 14.27 21.06 9.34
N PHE A 123 13.57 22.08 8.87
CA PHE A 123 14.16 23.11 8.01
C PHE A 123 14.65 24.34 8.77
N GLY A 124 14.26 24.49 10.03
CA GLY A 124 14.55 25.66 10.85
C GLY A 124 14.19 26.95 10.11
N ASN A 125 15.13 27.88 10.05
CA ASN A 125 14.93 29.20 9.44
C ASN A 125 14.81 29.19 7.91
N LYS A 126 14.96 28.04 7.25
CA LYS A 126 14.81 27.94 5.78
C LYS A 126 13.35 27.84 5.33
N LEU A 127 12.41 27.67 6.26
CA LEU A 127 10.99 27.53 5.97
C LEU A 127 10.20 28.64 6.65
N SER A 128 9.50 29.45 5.85
CA SER A 128 8.54 30.45 6.33
C SER A 128 7.14 30.05 5.86
N ILE A 129 6.15 30.13 6.76
CA ILE A 129 4.79 29.69 6.49
C ILE A 129 3.84 30.84 6.79
N ILE A 130 2.99 31.16 5.83
CA ILE A 130 1.92 32.15 5.92
C ILE A 130 0.62 31.39 5.80
N TYR A 131 -0.27 31.56 6.77
CA TYR A 131 -1.63 31.05 6.70
C TYR A 131 -2.53 32.22 6.28
N ASP A 132 -3.15 32.10 5.11
CA ASP A 132 -4.17 33.02 4.60
C ASP A 132 -5.46 32.21 4.45
N ILE A 133 -6.35 32.35 5.43
CA ILE A 133 -7.54 31.50 5.59
C ILE A 133 -8.69 32.41 6.00
N ASP A 134 -9.77 32.39 5.24
CA ASP A 134 -11.01 33.09 5.58
C ASP A 134 -11.62 32.54 6.87
N ASP A 135 -12.34 33.36 7.62
CA ASP A 135 -12.99 32.93 8.87
C ASP A 135 -13.97 31.75 8.60
N VAL A 136 -13.71 30.62 9.28
CA VAL A 136 -14.49 29.37 9.19
C VAL A 136 -15.45 29.19 10.37
#